data_AF-A0A840V8G4-F1
#
_entry.id   AF-A0A840V8G4-F1
#
_cell.length_a   1.000
_cell.length_b   1.000
_cell.length_c   1.000
_cell.angle_alpha   90.00
_cell.angle_beta   90.00
_cell.angle_gamma   90.00
#
_symmetry.space_group_name_H-M   'P 1'
#
loop_
_entity.id
_entity.type
_entity.pdbx_description
1 polymer ?
#
loop_
_entity_poly.entity_id
_entity_poly.type
_entity_poly.pdbx_seq_one_letter_code
_entity_poly.pdbx_strand_id
1 'polypeptide(L)'
;MYTPALAGALARPAFGGPDSADEAVLTPAAIPIYVISLDRVPERREHMRAQMARLGLAHEIVQAVDGREPIEGLERIYDRSRRLRTYGSDLTLAEIACCLSHLEVCRRIAASEAGIGLVLEDDVVLSDTVAPVLAELAGMRRGSFEVVRLAGLRERRGRIVRRLSGGYDLARLAVGPCGAQAYVVTAAGARKLISYCTPITQQIDIALDETCFNRLDTYAVLPYPVRHETGIASTIGERAADDARRGPAGLYQIARRTLLRNFGAVHGLLRMYLA
;
A
#
# COMPACT_ATOMS: atom_id res chain seq x y z
N MET A 1 49.87 35.07 -18.28
CA MET A 1 50.59 34.21 -17.31
C MET A 1 49.55 33.56 -16.42
N TYR A 2 49.35 32.26 -16.63
CA TYR A 2 48.39 31.42 -15.91
C TYR A 2 49.22 30.38 -15.15
N THR A 3 49.12 30.35 -13.83
CA THR A 3 49.60 29.23 -13.00
C THR A 3 48.73 29.13 -11.75
N PRO A 4 48.06 27.98 -11.53
CA PRO A 4 47.24 27.69 -10.35
C PRO A 4 48.01 26.86 -9.31
N ALA A 5 47.81 27.15 -8.02
CA ALA A 5 48.18 26.31 -6.87
C ALA A 5 47.32 26.79 -5.67
N LEU A 6 46.73 25.99 -4.79
CA LEU A 6 47.00 24.62 -4.37
C LEU A 6 45.71 23.77 -4.37
N ALA A 7 45.87 22.55 -4.87
CA ALA A 7 45.07 21.39 -4.53
C ALA A 7 45.51 20.86 -3.15
N GLY A 8 44.55 20.51 -2.30
CA GLY A 8 44.76 19.89 -0.99
C GLY A 8 43.72 18.81 -0.74
N ALA A 9 44.07 17.60 -1.16
CA ALA A 9 43.62 16.28 -0.72
C ALA A 9 42.28 16.15 0.06
N LEU A 10 41.26 15.67 -0.62
CA LEU A 10 40.33 14.69 -0.05
C LEU A 10 40.38 13.44 -0.94
N ALA A 11 41.33 12.57 -0.63
CA ALA A 11 41.38 11.23 -1.16
C ALA A 11 40.07 10.52 -0.80
N ARG A 12 39.38 10.04 -1.84
CA ARG A 12 38.21 9.15 -1.72
C ARG A 12 38.69 7.87 -1.02
N PRO A 13 37.98 7.32 -0.02
CA PRO A 13 38.15 5.93 0.29
C PRO A 13 37.74 5.12 -0.95
N ALA A 14 38.69 4.34 -1.47
CA ALA A 14 38.41 3.28 -2.43
C ALA A 14 37.44 2.31 -1.75
N PHE A 15 36.17 2.32 -2.18
CA PHE A 15 35.29 1.21 -1.87
C PHE A 15 35.61 0.11 -2.86
N GLY A 16 36.05 -1.01 -2.28
CA GLY A 16 36.51 -2.20 -2.96
C GLY A 16 35.46 -2.86 -3.83
N GLY A 17 35.92 -3.87 -4.57
CA GLY A 17 35.10 -4.79 -5.33
C GLY A 17 34.07 -5.54 -4.46
N PRO A 18 33.31 -6.45 -5.09
CA PRO A 18 31.98 -6.82 -4.64
C PRO A 18 32.04 -7.64 -3.34
N ASP A 19 31.75 -6.99 -2.22
CA ASP A 19 31.45 -7.68 -0.97
C ASP A 19 29.98 -8.12 -0.98
N SER A 20 29.84 -9.43 -1.07
CA SER A 20 28.64 -10.25 -1.03
C SER A 20 27.81 -10.02 0.23
N ALA A 21 26.78 -9.17 0.13
CA ALA A 21 25.71 -9.07 1.12
C ALA A 21 24.36 -9.47 0.47
N ASP A 22 23.92 -10.70 0.75
CA ASP A 22 22.57 -11.25 0.59
C ASP A 22 21.79 -10.91 -0.70
N GLU A 23 22.22 -11.49 -1.82
CA GLU A 23 21.47 -11.52 -3.08
C GLU A 23 20.46 -12.68 -3.13
N ALA A 24 19.61 -12.81 -2.13
CA ALA A 24 18.55 -13.83 -2.18
C ALA A 24 17.41 -13.36 -3.11
N VAL A 25 17.20 -14.09 -4.21
CA VAL A 25 15.90 -14.13 -4.91
C VAL A 25 14.85 -14.50 -3.85
N LEU A 26 13.66 -13.91 -3.89
CA LEU A 26 12.54 -14.44 -3.11
C LEU A 26 12.39 -15.91 -3.52
N THR A 27 12.70 -16.85 -2.62
CA THR A 27 12.43 -18.28 -2.87
C THR A 27 10.96 -18.41 -3.27
N PRO A 28 10.59 -19.22 -4.27
CA PRO A 28 9.22 -19.32 -4.78
C PRO A 28 8.32 -20.08 -3.79
N ALA A 29 8.24 -19.60 -2.56
CA ALA A 29 7.16 -19.87 -1.65
C ALA A 29 5.98 -19.02 -2.11
N ALA A 30 4.79 -19.62 -2.15
CA ALA A 30 3.57 -18.91 -2.48
C ALA A 30 3.39 -17.70 -1.54
N ILE A 31 3.01 -16.54 -2.09
CA ILE A 31 2.70 -15.35 -1.29
C ILE A 31 1.52 -15.70 -0.36
N PRO A 32 1.69 -15.67 0.97
CA PRO A 32 0.58 -15.91 1.90
C PRO A 32 -0.54 -14.90 1.70
N ILE A 33 -1.78 -15.37 1.80
CA ILE A 33 -2.98 -14.56 1.54
C ILE A 33 -3.74 -14.33 2.85
N TYR A 34 -3.99 -13.07 3.16
CA TYR A 34 -4.74 -12.62 4.32
C TYR A 34 -6.01 -11.91 3.87
N VAL A 35 -7.16 -12.42 4.28
CA VAL A 35 -8.48 -11.82 4.00
C VAL A 35 -9.00 -11.16 5.26
N ILE A 36 -9.16 -9.85 5.23
CA ILE A 36 -9.73 -9.05 6.31
C ILE A 36 -11.25 -9.14 6.23
N SER A 37 -11.89 -9.68 7.27
CA SER A 37 -13.35 -9.85 7.29
C SER A 37 -13.93 -9.78 8.70
N LEU A 38 -15.14 -9.24 8.81
CA LEU A 38 -15.91 -9.16 10.05
C LEU A 38 -16.66 -10.48 10.33
N ASP A 39 -16.66 -10.97 11.57
CA ASP A 39 -17.45 -12.16 11.97
C ASP A 39 -18.95 -12.00 11.69
N ARG A 40 -19.47 -10.79 11.90
CA ARG A 40 -20.91 -10.50 11.77
C ARG A 40 -21.43 -10.44 10.34
N VAL A 41 -20.57 -10.60 9.32
CA VAL A 41 -20.97 -10.63 7.90
C VAL A 41 -20.52 -11.97 7.28
N PRO A 42 -21.11 -13.09 7.73
CA PRO A 42 -20.66 -14.42 7.34
C PRO A 42 -20.76 -14.70 5.84
N GLU A 43 -21.69 -14.02 5.13
CA GLU A 43 -21.88 -14.21 3.69
C GLU A 43 -20.64 -13.77 2.90
N ARG A 44 -19.98 -12.68 3.31
CA ARG A 44 -18.75 -12.20 2.66
C ARG A 44 -17.58 -13.16 2.86
N ARG A 45 -17.50 -13.79 4.03
CA ARG A 45 -16.50 -14.84 4.30
C ARG A 45 -16.71 -16.05 3.43
N GLU A 46 -17.95 -16.50 3.31
CA GLU A 46 -18.26 -17.65 2.47
C GLU A 46 -17.98 -17.36 1.00
N HIS A 47 -18.32 -16.15 0.53
CA HIS A 47 -17.95 -15.67 -0.80
C HIS A 47 -16.43 -15.73 -1.03
N MET A 48 -15.63 -15.24 -0.10
CA MET A 48 -14.17 -15.30 -0.20
C MET A 48 -13.65 -16.74 -0.15
N ARG A 49 -14.20 -17.61 0.72
CA ARG A 49 -13.84 -19.04 0.78
C ARG A 49 -14.12 -19.75 -0.53
N ALA A 50 -15.28 -19.52 -1.13
CA ALA A 50 -15.67 -20.11 -2.40
C ALA A 50 -14.72 -19.67 -3.54
N GLN A 51 -14.36 -18.39 -3.60
CA GLN A 51 -13.40 -17.89 -4.58
C GLN A 51 -12.00 -18.50 -4.39
N MET A 52 -11.53 -18.58 -3.15
CA MET A 52 -10.24 -19.18 -2.83
C MET A 52 -10.20 -20.67 -3.17
N ALA A 53 -11.26 -21.42 -2.86
CA ALA A 53 -11.39 -22.83 -3.20
C ALA A 53 -11.40 -23.04 -4.72
N ARG A 54 -12.16 -22.21 -5.45
CA ARG A 54 -12.21 -22.22 -6.93
C ARG A 54 -10.83 -21.99 -7.57
N LEU A 55 -10.01 -21.16 -6.95
CA LEU A 55 -8.66 -20.83 -7.43
C LEU A 55 -7.56 -21.74 -6.85
N GLY A 56 -7.89 -22.65 -5.94
CA GLY A 56 -6.91 -23.50 -5.25
C GLY A 56 -5.93 -22.72 -4.36
N LEU A 57 -6.37 -21.58 -3.80
CA LEU A 57 -5.53 -20.68 -3.01
C LEU A 57 -5.71 -20.88 -1.50
N ALA A 58 -4.61 -21.22 -0.83
CA ALA A 58 -4.57 -21.22 0.63
C ALA A 58 -4.61 -19.79 1.16
N HIS A 59 -5.40 -19.56 2.21
CA HIS A 59 -5.60 -18.23 2.78
C HIS A 59 -5.91 -18.32 4.28
N GLU A 60 -5.67 -17.21 4.96
CA GLU A 60 -6.04 -16.97 6.35
C GLU A 60 -7.12 -15.88 6.40
N ILE A 61 -8.22 -16.15 7.11
CA ILE A 61 -9.18 -15.09 7.46
C ILE A 61 -8.66 -14.39 8.73
N VAL A 62 -8.42 -13.08 8.62
CA VAL A 62 -8.03 -12.23 9.74
C VAL A 62 -9.26 -11.46 10.20
N GLN A 63 -9.58 -11.59 11.49
CA GLN A 63 -10.71 -10.89 12.09
C GLN A 63 -10.49 -9.37 11.98
N ALA A 64 -11.42 -8.70 11.30
CA ALA A 64 -11.44 -7.25 11.24
C ALA A 64 -11.92 -6.65 12.57
N VAL A 65 -11.40 -5.49 12.92
CA VAL A 65 -11.93 -4.65 14.00
C VAL A 65 -13.28 -4.10 13.55
N ASP A 66 -14.32 -4.22 14.39
CA ASP A 66 -15.64 -3.68 14.08
C ASP A 66 -15.77 -2.25 14.58
N GLY A 67 -15.91 -1.30 13.65
CA GLY A 67 -16.09 0.11 13.99
C GLY A 67 -17.47 0.47 14.55
N ARG A 68 -18.37 -0.51 14.76
CA ARG A 68 -19.61 -0.34 15.53
C ARG A 68 -19.39 -0.45 17.03
N GLU A 69 -18.29 -1.06 17.45
CA GLU A 69 -17.94 -1.24 18.85
C GLU A 69 -16.95 -0.15 19.29
N PRO A 70 -16.94 0.22 20.58
CA PRO A 70 -15.91 1.11 21.12
C PRO A 70 -14.51 0.52 20.93
N ILE A 71 -13.60 1.32 20.38
CA ILE A 71 -12.20 0.93 20.23
C ILE A 71 -11.45 1.30 21.51
N GLU A 72 -10.95 0.30 22.23
CA GLU A 72 -10.18 0.53 23.45
C GLU A 72 -8.90 1.32 23.18
N GLY A 73 -8.62 2.33 24.02
CA GLY A 73 -7.41 3.14 23.90
C GLY A 73 -7.37 4.05 22.67
N LEU A 74 -8.54 4.36 22.07
CA LEU A 74 -8.66 5.18 20.86
C LEU A 74 -7.78 6.45 20.86
N GLU A 75 -7.80 7.21 21.96
CA GLU A 75 -7.02 8.45 22.12
C GLU A 75 -5.50 8.26 22.02
N ARG A 76 -4.99 7.03 22.23
CA ARG A 76 -3.56 6.70 22.11
C ARG A 76 -3.16 6.34 20.68
N ILE A 77 -4.12 5.84 19.90
CA ILE A 77 -3.89 5.31 18.55
C ILE A 77 -4.39 6.23 17.44
N TYR A 78 -5.23 7.21 17.77
CA TYR A 78 -5.82 8.16 16.83
C TYR A 78 -5.49 9.60 17.22
N ASP A 79 -4.80 10.34 16.34
CA ASP A 79 -4.51 11.76 16.55
C ASP A 79 -5.54 12.63 15.82
N ARG A 80 -6.68 12.84 16.50
CA ARG A 80 -7.80 13.66 16.01
C ARG A 80 -7.38 15.08 15.68
N SER A 81 -6.55 15.68 16.52
CA SER A 81 -6.11 17.06 16.36
C SER A 81 -5.31 17.25 15.08
N ARG A 82 -4.36 16.35 14.80
CA ARG A 82 -3.61 16.34 13.54
C ARG A 82 -4.50 15.98 12.36
N ARG A 83 -5.43 15.03 12.50
CA ARG A 83 -6.42 14.70 11.45
C ARG A 83 -7.18 15.95 11.00
N LEU A 84 -7.80 16.68 11.93
CA LEU A 84 -8.59 17.88 11.62
C LEU A 84 -7.74 18.97 10.97
N ARG A 85 -6.53 19.25 11.49
CA ARG A 85 -5.62 20.23 10.88
C ARG A 85 -5.20 19.85 9.46
N THR A 86 -4.94 18.56 9.24
CA THR A 86 -4.38 18.05 7.98
C THR A 86 -5.45 17.89 6.92
N TYR A 87 -6.56 17.23 7.23
CA TYR A 87 -7.59 16.81 6.26
C TYR A 87 -8.89 17.62 6.34
N GLY A 88 -9.08 18.42 7.38
CA GLY A 88 -10.26 19.27 7.54
C GLY A 88 -11.54 18.54 7.95
N SER A 89 -11.48 17.22 8.16
CA SER A 89 -12.59 16.40 8.62
C SER A 89 -12.11 15.27 9.53
N ASP A 90 -12.99 14.80 10.40
CA ASP A 90 -12.71 13.71 11.34
C ASP A 90 -12.65 12.34 10.62
N LEU A 91 -12.20 11.31 11.34
CA LEU A 91 -12.38 9.92 10.93
C LEU A 91 -13.59 9.32 11.64
N THR A 92 -14.34 8.48 10.94
CA THR A 92 -15.35 7.65 11.61
C THR A 92 -14.69 6.48 12.34
N LEU A 93 -15.37 5.90 13.35
CA LEU A 93 -14.88 4.68 14.01
C LEU A 93 -14.67 3.54 13.01
N ALA A 94 -15.53 3.42 11.99
CA ALA A 94 -15.38 2.45 10.92
C ALA A 94 -14.10 2.66 10.10
N GLU A 95 -13.71 3.90 9.80
CA GLU A 95 -12.46 4.20 9.10
C GLU A 95 -11.22 3.90 9.95
N ILE A 96 -11.30 4.17 11.25
CA ILE A 96 -10.23 3.84 12.20
C ILE A 96 -10.09 2.32 12.34
N ALA A 97 -11.22 1.61 12.51
CA ALA A 97 -11.27 0.15 12.61
C ALA A 97 -10.74 -0.54 11.34
N CYS A 98 -11.09 -0.03 10.16
CA CYS A 98 -10.52 -0.47 8.89
C CYS A 98 -8.99 -0.32 8.90
N CYS A 99 -8.48 0.87 9.26
CA CYS A 99 -7.04 1.09 9.36
C CYS A 99 -6.36 0.10 10.32
N LEU A 100 -6.92 -0.11 11.52
CA LEU A 100 -6.39 -1.06 12.50
C LEU A 100 -6.33 -2.49 11.98
N SER A 101 -7.36 -2.92 11.25
CA SER A 101 -7.44 -4.25 10.65
C SER A 101 -6.32 -4.48 9.63
N HIS A 102 -6.07 -3.49 8.76
CA HIS A 102 -4.96 -3.55 7.81
C HIS A 102 -3.60 -3.49 8.50
N LEU A 103 -3.45 -2.68 9.56
CA LEU A 103 -2.21 -2.62 10.33
C LEU A 103 -1.91 -3.91 11.05
N GLU A 104 -2.92 -4.63 11.52
CA GLU A 104 -2.76 -5.96 12.12
C GLU A 104 -2.21 -6.97 11.10
N VAL A 105 -2.79 -7.03 9.90
CA VAL A 105 -2.24 -7.86 8.81
C VAL A 105 -0.81 -7.43 8.45
N CYS A 106 -0.53 -6.13 8.40
CA CYS A 106 0.83 -5.63 8.16
C CYS A 106 1.80 -6.09 9.26
N ARG A 107 1.40 -6.13 10.53
CA ARG A 107 2.25 -6.63 11.62
C ARG A 107 2.58 -8.10 11.44
N ARG A 108 1.58 -8.93 11.08
CA ARG A 108 1.77 -10.35 10.76
C ARG A 108 2.77 -10.54 9.62
N ILE A 109 2.60 -9.81 8.51
CA ILE A 109 3.52 -9.86 7.37
C ILE A 109 4.92 -9.37 7.72
N ALA A 110 5.03 -8.33 8.54
CA ALA A 110 6.33 -7.79 8.95
C ALA A 110 7.13 -8.75 9.85
N ALA A 111 6.42 -9.62 10.58
CA ALA A 111 6.98 -10.63 11.48
C ALA A 111 7.08 -12.03 10.85
N SER A 112 6.45 -12.27 9.69
CA SER A 112 6.46 -13.59 9.05
C SER A 112 7.80 -13.89 8.36
N GLU A 113 8.16 -15.17 8.30
CA GLU A 113 9.37 -15.63 7.59
C GLU A 113 9.26 -15.39 6.07
N ALA A 114 8.03 -15.48 5.52
CA ALA A 114 7.78 -15.19 4.11
C ALA A 114 8.18 -13.75 3.73
N GLY A 115 8.06 -12.80 4.67
CA GLY A 115 8.45 -11.41 4.46
C GLY A 115 7.66 -10.69 3.36
N ILE A 116 6.53 -11.25 2.95
CA ILE A 116 5.59 -10.73 1.93
C ILE A 116 4.22 -11.34 2.19
N GLY A 117 3.15 -10.64 1.81
CA GLY A 117 1.79 -11.17 1.84
C GLY A 117 0.85 -10.39 0.94
N LEU A 118 -0.21 -11.06 0.49
CA LEU A 118 -1.36 -10.45 -0.17
C LEU A 118 -2.40 -10.11 0.90
N VAL A 119 -2.83 -8.85 0.92
CA VAL A 119 -3.93 -8.36 1.76
C VAL A 119 -5.15 -8.19 0.87
N LEU A 120 -6.29 -8.74 1.30
CA LEU A 120 -7.59 -8.64 0.64
C LEU A 120 -8.66 -8.16 1.63
N GLU A 121 -9.56 -7.29 1.18
CA GLU A 121 -10.86 -7.07 1.83
C GLU A 121 -11.85 -8.18 1.42
N ASP A 122 -12.97 -8.31 2.14
CA ASP A 122 -13.95 -9.40 1.95
C ASP A 122 -15.03 -9.11 0.90
N ASP A 123 -15.00 -7.93 0.28
CA ASP A 123 -15.95 -7.48 -0.74
C ASP A 123 -15.31 -7.38 -2.14
N VAL A 124 -14.41 -8.31 -2.45
CA VAL A 124 -13.71 -8.36 -3.74
C VAL A 124 -14.07 -9.57 -4.59
N VAL A 125 -13.82 -9.45 -5.89
CA VAL A 125 -13.86 -10.53 -6.87
C VAL A 125 -12.47 -10.76 -7.44
N LEU A 126 -11.99 -12.00 -7.37
CA LEU A 126 -10.68 -12.40 -7.89
C LEU A 126 -10.80 -12.99 -9.30
N SER A 127 -10.00 -12.48 -10.24
CA SER A 127 -9.78 -13.11 -11.55
C SER A 127 -9.02 -14.43 -11.40
N ASP A 128 -9.24 -15.35 -12.34
CA ASP A 128 -8.47 -16.60 -12.51
C ASP A 128 -6.96 -16.36 -12.69
N THR A 129 -6.59 -15.15 -13.06
CA THR A 129 -5.21 -14.72 -13.29
C THR A 129 -4.51 -14.19 -12.03
N VAL A 130 -5.18 -14.12 -10.88
CA VAL A 130 -4.54 -13.72 -9.61
C VAL A 130 -3.37 -14.64 -9.28
N ALA A 131 -3.55 -15.95 -9.36
CA ALA A 131 -2.50 -16.92 -9.02
C ALA A 131 -1.21 -16.76 -9.86
N PRO A 132 -1.26 -16.71 -11.21
CA PRO A 132 -0.05 -16.49 -12.01
C PRO A 132 0.58 -15.11 -11.76
N VAL A 133 -0.22 -14.06 -11.55
CA VAL A 133 0.31 -12.74 -11.18
C VAL A 133 1.07 -12.79 -9.85
N LEU A 134 0.54 -13.47 -8.84
CA LEU A 134 1.22 -13.64 -7.56
C LEU A 134 2.51 -14.44 -7.70
N ALA A 135 2.54 -15.48 -8.53
CA ALA A 135 3.74 -16.26 -8.80
C ALA A 135 4.85 -15.40 -9.44
N GLU A 136 4.50 -14.52 -10.38
CA GLU A 136 5.46 -13.59 -10.98
C GLU A 136 5.97 -12.54 -9.99
N LEU A 137 5.09 -12.00 -9.15
CA LEU A 137 5.49 -11.07 -8.08
C LEU A 137 6.42 -11.75 -7.06
N ALA A 138 6.14 -13.02 -6.72
CA ALA A 138 6.98 -13.82 -5.84
C ALA A 138 8.37 -14.10 -6.44
N GLY A 139 8.47 -14.25 -7.76
CA GLY A 139 9.75 -14.47 -8.45
C GLY A 139 10.61 -13.20 -8.62
N MET A 140 10.13 -12.02 -8.22
CA MET A 140 10.91 -10.78 -8.35
C MET A 140 12.05 -10.73 -7.33
N ARG A 141 13.12 -10.00 -7.68
CA ARG A 141 14.23 -9.76 -6.74
C ARG A 141 13.72 -9.04 -5.49
N ARG A 142 14.24 -9.41 -4.31
CA ARG A 142 13.96 -8.69 -3.07
C ARG A 142 14.29 -7.21 -3.24
N GLY A 143 13.43 -6.34 -2.71
CA GLY A 143 13.58 -4.89 -2.85
C GLY A 143 13.11 -4.29 -4.18
N SER A 144 12.61 -5.09 -5.14
CA SER A 144 12.07 -4.56 -6.41
C SER A 144 10.82 -3.70 -6.23
N PHE A 145 10.08 -3.94 -5.15
CA PHE A 145 8.90 -3.18 -4.76
C PHE A 145 8.70 -3.34 -3.25
N GLU A 146 7.86 -2.47 -2.68
CA GLU A 146 7.39 -2.62 -1.30
C GLU A 146 5.89 -2.87 -1.23
N VAL A 147 5.13 -2.29 -2.15
CA VAL A 147 3.69 -2.49 -2.31
C VAL A 147 3.34 -2.67 -3.79
N VAL A 148 2.48 -3.62 -4.11
CA VAL A 148 1.86 -3.75 -5.43
C VAL A 148 0.34 -3.75 -5.27
N ARG A 149 -0.32 -2.78 -5.90
CA ARG A 149 -1.78 -2.64 -5.94
C ARG A 149 -2.37 -3.65 -6.92
N LEU A 150 -3.28 -4.51 -6.46
CA LEU A 150 -4.04 -5.46 -7.29
C LEU A 150 -5.49 -5.01 -7.53
N ALA A 151 -5.93 -3.98 -6.82
CA ALA A 151 -7.19 -3.29 -7.02
C ALA A 151 -7.04 -1.77 -6.86
N GLY A 152 -7.98 -1.04 -7.43
CA GLY A 152 -8.08 0.41 -7.32
C GLY A 152 -9.48 0.90 -7.62
N LEU A 153 -9.94 1.93 -6.88
CA LEU A 153 -11.25 2.55 -7.10
C LEU A 153 -11.28 3.53 -8.28
N ARG A 154 -10.11 3.89 -8.79
CA ARG A 154 -9.97 4.84 -9.88
C ARG A 154 -8.94 4.35 -10.87
N GLU A 155 -9.30 4.42 -12.14
CA GLU A 155 -8.32 4.22 -13.20
C GLU A 155 -7.29 5.35 -13.18
N ARG A 156 -6.02 4.96 -13.25
CA ARG A 156 -4.88 5.87 -13.17
C ARG A 156 -3.89 5.50 -14.25
N ARG A 157 -3.37 6.53 -14.90
CA ARG A 157 -2.26 6.37 -15.83
C ARG A 157 -0.97 6.20 -15.05
N GLY A 158 -0.09 5.36 -15.58
CA GLY A 158 1.22 5.10 -15.03
C GLY A 158 2.20 4.71 -16.11
N ARG A 159 3.47 4.65 -15.75
CA ARG A 159 4.51 4.11 -16.62
C ARG A 159 4.60 2.61 -16.40
N ILE A 160 4.45 1.83 -17.48
CA ILE A 160 4.74 0.40 -17.46
C ILE A 160 6.23 0.21 -17.22
N VAL A 161 6.57 -0.55 -16.18
CA VAL A 161 7.96 -0.86 -15.81
C VAL A 161 8.32 -2.31 -16.14
N ARG A 162 7.33 -3.20 -16.26
CA ARG A 162 7.51 -4.60 -16.64
C ARG A 162 6.20 -5.15 -17.21
N ARG A 163 6.30 -5.99 -18.24
CA ARG A 163 5.20 -6.83 -18.72
C ARG A 163 5.12 -8.10 -17.85
N LEU A 164 3.92 -8.49 -17.48
CA LEU A 164 3.61 -9.73 -16.80
C LEU A 164 2.87 -10.67 -17.78
N SER A 165 2.78 -11.95 -17.44
CA SER A 165 2.01 -12.93 -18.20
C SER A 165 0.51 -12.58 -18.21
N GLY A 166 -0.23 -13.15 -19.17
CA GLY A 166 -1.69 -12.97 -19.24
C GLY A 166 -2.17 -11.58 -19.67
N GLY A 167 -1.29 -10.75 -20.25
CA GLY A 167 -1.65 -9.40 -20.71
C GLY A 167 -1.67 -8.34 -19.61
N TYR A 168 -1.04 -8.64 -18.47
CA TYR A 168 -0.88 -7.71 -17.37
C TYR A 168 0.42 -6.92 -17.44
N ASP A 169 0.40 -5.75 -16.83
CA ASP A 169 1.53 -4.83 -16.73
C ASP A 169 1.77 -4.48 -15.26
N LEU A 170 3.03 -4.50 -14.84
CA LEU A 170 3.44 -3.81 -13.63
C LEU A 170 3.72 -2.35 -14.01
N ALA A 171 2.99 -1.42 -13.40
CA ALA A 171 3.08 -0.01 -13.67
C ALA A 171 3.35 0.81 -12.41
N ARG A 172 4.15 1.87 -12.54
CA ARG A 172 4.26 2.91 -11.52
C ARG A 172 3.24 4.01 -11.84
N LEU A 173 2.25 4.16 -10.98
CA LEU A 173 1.19 5.17 -11.15
C LEU A 173 1.71 6.55 -10.78
N ALA A 174 1.29 7.58 -11.54
CA ALA A 174 1.63 8.96 -11.23
C ALA A 174 0.87 9.50 -10.01
N VAL A 175 -0.33 8.96 -9.77
CA VAL A 175 -1.20 9.24 -8.64
C VAL A 175 -1.83 7.92 -8.21
N GLY A 176 -1.93 7.70 -6.90
CA GLY A 176 -2.54 6.50 -6.35
C GLY A 176 -4.00 6.28 -6.81
N PRO A 177 -4.45 5.01 -6.88
CA PRO A 177 -5.75 4.66 -7.41
C PRO A 177 -6.88 4.69 -6.38
N CYS A 178 -6.59 5.04 -5.13
CA CYS A 178 -7.50 4.94 -3.98
C CYS A 178 -7.96 3.50 -3.69
N GLY A 179 -8.61 3.32 -2.54
CA GLY A 179 -9.04 2.02 -2.02
C GLY A 179 -7.92 1.23 -1.34
N ALA A 180 -8.26 0.15 -0.65
CA ALA A 180 -7.30 -0.78 -0.04
C ALA A 180 -7.69 -2.26 -0.29
N GLN A 181 -8.60 -2.49 -1.24
CA GLN A 181 -9.28 -3.78 -1.44
C GLN A 181 -8.33 -4.95 -1.70
N ALA A 182 -7.23 -4.70 -2.41
CA ALA A 182 -6.24 -5.72 -2.70
C ALA A 182 -4.86 -5.11 -2.96
N TYR A 183 -3.87 -5.56 -2.18
CA TYR A 183 -2.48 -5.23 -2.42
C TYR A 183 -1.53 -6.28 -1.85
N VAL A 184 -0.43 -6.53 -2.56
CA VAL A 184 0.72 -7.25 -2.02
C VAL A 184 1.61 -6.26 -1.29
N VAL A 185 2.11 -6.64 -0.12
CA VAL A 185 3.04 -5.84 0.67
C VAL A 185 4.18 -6.70 1.19
N THR A 186 5.40 -6.17 1.11
CA THR A 186 6.59 -6.79 1.71
C THR A 186 6.70 -6.42 3.19
N ALA A 187 7.50 -7.15 3.97
CA ALA A 187 7.78 -6.80 5.36
C ALA A 187 8.36 -5.38 5.51
N ALA A 188 9.19 -4.93 4.57
CA ALA A 188 9.70 -3.56 4.55
C ALA A 188 8.58 -2.53 4.33
N GLY A 189 7.71 -2.76 3.35
CA GLY A 189 6.54 -1.93 3.09
C GLY A 189 5.55 -1.90 4.26
N ALA A 190 5.31 -3.06 4.89
CA ALA A 190 4.43 -3.20 6.03
C ALA A 190 4.92 -2.39 7.24
N ARG A 191 6.23 -2.43 7.54
CA ARG A 191 6.83 -1.60 8.61
C ARG A 191 6.69 -0.11 8.33
N LYS A 192 6.89 0.32 7.08
CA LYS A 192 6.67 1.73 6.68
C LYS A 192 5.23 2.15 6.87
N LEU A 193 4.26 1.33 6.45
CA LEU A 193 2.83 1.59 6.66
C LEU A 193 2.48 1.68 8.15
N ILE A 194 2.94 0.73 8.97
CA ILE A 194 2.72 0.74 10.42
C ILE A 194 3.26 2.03 11.03
N SER A 195 4.51 2.39 10.73
CA SER A 195 5.13 3.61 11.23
C SER A 195 4.41 4.87 10.78
N TYR A 196 3.92 4.92 9.54
CA TYR A 196 3.24 6.09 8.98
C TYR A 196 1.82 6.27 9.52
N CYS A 197 1.15 5.17 9.87
CA CYS A 197 -0.21 5.16 10.40
C CYS A 197 -0.26 5.07 11.94
N THR A 198 0.85 5.26 12.66
CA THR A 198 0.88 5.24 14.13
C THR A 198 1.44 6.57 14.67
N PRO A 199 0.62 7.45 15.27
CA PRO A 199 -0.82 7.34 15.41
C PRO A 199 -1.56 7.51 14.07
N ILE A 200 -2.79 7.02 13.99
CA ILE A 200 -3.66 7.11 12.81
C ILE A 200 -4.05 8.58 12.62
N THR A 201 -3.85 9.10 11.42
CA THR A 201 -4.37 10.43 11.01
C THR A 201 -5.09 10.41 9.66
N GLN A 202 -5.18 9.25 9.02
CA GLN A 202 -5.75 9.07 7.70
C GLN A 202 -6.30 7.66 7.54
N GLN A 203 -7.20 7.49 6.56
CA GLN A 203 -7.62 6.18 6.12
C GLN A 203 -6.44 5.42 5.49
N ILE A 204 -6.51 4.09 5.52
CA ILE A 204 -5.44 3.22 5.02
C ILE A 204 -5.22 3.39 3.51
N ASP A 205 -6.27 3.64 2.74
CA ASP A 205 -6.18 3.89 1.29
C ASP A 205 -5.42 5.18 0.98
N ILE A 206 -5.69 6.23 1.73
CA ILE A 206 -4.95 7.49 1.68
C ILE A 206 -3.49 7.24 2.03
N ALA A 207 -3.19 6.45 3.06
CA ALA A 207 -1.81 6.11 3.40
C ALA A 207 -1.09 5.36 2.26
N LEU A 208 -1.76 4.42 1.60
CA LEU A 208 -1.19 3.67 0.46
C LEU A 208 -0.89 4.59 -0.76
N ASP A 209 -1.70 5.63 -0.95
CA ASP A 209 -1.52 6.60 -2.05
C ASP A 209 -0.45 7.67 -1.77
N GLU A 210 -0.12 7.91 -0.50
CA GLU A 210 0.77 8.99 -0.03
C GLU A 210 2.27 8.64 -0.09
N THR A 211 2.67 8.00 -1.18
CA THR A 211 4.02 7.46 -1.41
C THR A 211 5.14 8.49 -1.25
N CYS A 212 4.91 9.77 -1.55
CA CYS A 212 5.92 10.82 -1.35
C CYS A 212 6.18 11.15 0.14
N PHE A 213 5.24 10.84 1.03
CA PHE A 213 5.37 11.09 2.47
C PHE A 213 5.90 9.86 3.21
N ASN A 214 5.38 8.67 2.88
CA ASN A 214 5.80 7.44 3.54
C ASN A 214 6.97 6.71 2.85
N ARG A 215 7.40 7.19 1.67
CA ARG A 215 8.50 6.64 0.86
C ARG A 215 8.33 5.17 0.50
N LEU A 216 7.08 4.71 0.37
CA LEU A 216 6.78 3.38 -0.15
C LEU A 216 7.14 3.29 -1.63
N ASP A 217 7.83 2.21 -1.98
CA ASP A 217 8.05 1.85 -3.37
C ASP A 217 6.84 1.09 -3.94
N THR A 218 5.85 1.86 -4.39
CA THR A 218 4.54 1.34 -4.81
C THR A 218 4.40 1.22 -6.32
N TYR A 219 3.84 0.09 -6.74
CA TYR A 219 3.43 -0.23 -8.10
C TYR A 219 1.97 -0.70 -8.14
N ALA A 220 1.44 -0.93 -9.34
CA ALA A 220 0.13 -1.50 -9.59
C ALA A 220 0.19 -2.54 -10.71
N VAL A 221 -0.63 -3.58 -10.63
CA VAL A 221 -0.90 -4.48 -11.75
C VAL A 221 -2.07 -3.90 -12.56
N LEU A 222 -1.88 -3.74 -13.87
CA LEU A 222 -2.87 -3.22 -14.80
C LEU A 222 -3.09 -4.20 -15.98
N PRO A 223 -4.34 -4.51 -16.37
CA PRO A 223 -5.58 -4.19 -15.66
C PRO A 223 -5.58 -4.79 -14.24
N TYR A 224 -6.46 -4.31 -13.35
CA TYR A 224 -6.52 -4.87 -11.99
C TYR A 224 -7.08 -6.30 -12.01
N PRO A 225 -6.36 -7.32 -11.49
CA PRO A 225 -6.84 -8.70 -11.42
C PRO A 225 -7.87 -8.91 -10.30
N VAL A 226 -8.04 -7.92 -9.40
CA VAL A 226 -9.05 -7.92 -8.35
C VAL A 226 -9.97 -6.71 -8.52
N ARG A 227 -11.28 -6.94 -8.41
CA ARG A 227 -12.32 -5.91 -8.57
C ARG A 227 -13.13 -5.77 -7.29
N HIS A 228 -13.65 -4.58 -7.04
CA HIS A 228 -14.65 -4.36 -5.98
C HIS A 228 -16.00 -4.96 -6.42
N GLU A 229 -16.64 -5.70 -5.52
CA GLU A 229 -17.97 -6.28 -5.76
C GLU A 229 -19.03 -5.19 -5.56
N THR A 230 -19.59 -4.69 -6.67
CA THR A 230 -20.57 -3.59 -6.63
C THR A 230 -21.95 -4.00 -6.09
N GLY A 231 -22.20 -5.30 -5.91
CA GLY A 231 -23.45 -5.83 -5.36
C GLY A 231 -23.51 -5.86 -3.82
N ILE A 232 -22.41 -5.54 -3.14
CA ILE A 232 -22.33 -5.60 -1.67
C ILE A 232 -22.24 -4.17 -1.12
N ALA A 233 -23.21 -3.78 -0.30
CA ALA A 233 -23.21 -2.46 0.35
C ALA A 233 -21.96 -2.30 1.24
N SER A 234 -21.28 -1.14 1.13
CA SER A 234 -20.14 -0.81 1.99
C SER A 234 -20.53 -0.89 3.46
N THR A 235 -19.72 -1.58 4.27
CA THR A 235 -19.91 -1.61 5.73
C THR A 235 -19.28 -0.37 6.40
N ILE A 236 -18.46 0.39 5.66
CA ILE A 236 -17.90 1.67 6.08
C ILE A 236 -18.93 2.76 5.73
N GLY A 237 -19.43 3.48 6.74
CA GLY A 237 -20.51 4.48 6.57
C GLY A 237 -20.13 5.69 5.71
N GLU A 238 -21.14 6.37 5.18
CA GLU A 238 -20.98 7.63 4.44
C GLU A 238 -20.65 8.79 5.38
N ARG A 239 -19.76 9.69 4.93
CA ARG A 239 -19.48 10.93 5.66
C ARG A 239 -20.58 11.95 5.39
N ALA A 240 -20.97 12.69 6.43
CA ALA A 240 -21.64 13.96 6.22
C ALA A 240 -20.73 14.87 5.37
N ALA A 241 -21.32 15.62 4.45
CA ALA A 241 -20.57 16.52 3.58
C ALA A 241 -19.96 17.68 4.38
N ASP A 242 -18.71 17.54 4.81
CA ASP A 242 -18.00 18.62 5.50
C ASP A 242 -17.50 19.69 4.52
N ASP A 243 -17.80 20.96 4.83
CA ASP A 243 -17.46 22.17 4.06
C ASP A 243 -15.95 22.54 4.14
N ALA A 244 -15.08 21.53 4.29
CA ALA A 244 -13.63 21.67 4.49
C ALA A 244 -12.88 22.33 3.31
N ARG A 245 -13.59 22.69 2.22
CA ARG A 245 -13.00 23.31 1.02
C ARG A 245 -12.68 24.80 1.20
N ARG A 246 -13.15 25.47 2.27
CA ARG A 246 -13.04 26.93 2.44
C ARG A 246 -12.10 27.40 3.56
N GLY A 247 -11.28 26.52 4.15
CA GLY A 247 -10.37 26.85 5.26
C GLY A 247 -8.88 26.54 5.02
N PRO A 248 -7.99 26.83 6.00
CA PRO A 248 -6.55 26.57 5.92
C PRO A 248 -6.19 25.11 5.61
N ALA A 249 -7.00 24.15 6.10
CA ALA A 249 -6.86 22.74 5.77
C ALA A 249 -7.09 22.47 4.25
N GLY A 250 -8.01 23.19 3.61
CA GLY A 250 -8.25 23.10 2.18
C GLY A 250 -7.06 23.58 1.36
N LEU A 251 -6.45 24.71 1.73
CA LEU A 251 -5.22 25.23 1.12
C LEU A 251 -4.05 24.25 1.30
N TYR A 252 -3.88 23.71 2.52
CA TYR A 252 -2.89 22.68 2.79
C TYR A 252 -3.12 21.44 1.92
N GLN A 253 -4.37 20.98 1.76
CA GLN A 253 -4.70 19.85 0.89
C GLN A 253 -4.43 20.12 -0.59
N ILE A 254 -4.63 21.35 -1.07
CA ILE A 254 -4.25 21.76 -2.44
C ILE A 254 -2.73 21.67 -2.61
N ALA A 255 -1.96 22.31 -1.73
CA ALA A 255 -0.50 22.27 -1.77
C ALA A 255 0.03 20.83 -1.69
N ARG A 256 -0.56 20.02 -0.82
CA ARG A 256 -0.23 18.61 -0.61
C ARG A 256 -0.53 17.73 -1.82
N ARG A 257 -1.67 17.93 -2.49
CA ARG A 257 -1.99 17.24 -3.76
C ARG A 257 -1.05 17.65 -4.88
N THR A 258 -0.65 18.92 -4.93
CA THR A 258 0.35 19.41 -5.89
C THR A 258 1.71 18.76 -5.64
N LEU A 259 2.14 18.63 -4.38
CA LEU A 259 3.34 17.88 -4.01
C LEU A 259 3.23 16.40 -4.42
N LEU A 260 2.13 15.72 -4.10
CA LEU A 260 1.92 14.32 -4.50
C LEU A 260 2.08 14.11 -6.02
N ARG A 261 1.53 15.03 -6.83
CA ARG A 261 1.65 14.98 -8.30
C ARG A 261 3.07 15.27 -8.79
N ASN A 262 3.73 16.28 -8.22
CA ASN A 262 5.00 16.79 -8.75
C ASN A 262 6.22 16.06 -8.18
N PHE A 263 6.23 15.72 -6.88
CA PHE A 263 7.32 14.96 -6.26
C PHE A 263 7.30 13.47 -6.64
N GLY A 264 6.12 12.88 -6.88
CA GLY A 264 6.02 11.53 -7.44
C GLY A 264 6.72 11.43 -8.81
N ALA A 265 6.60 12.48 -9.63
CA ALA A 265 7.30 12.58 -10.91
C ALA A 265 8.81 12.77 -10.75
N VAL A 266 9.26 13.66 -9.84
CA VAL A 266 10.69 13.98 -9.63
C VAL A 266 11.46 12.85 -8.94
N HIS A 267 10.91 12.20 -7.92
CA HIS A 267 11.58 11.08 -7.24
C HIS A 267 11.62 9.83 -8.14
N GLY A 268 10.60 9.63 -8.98
CA GLY A 268 10.63 8.60 -10.04
C GLY A 268 11.72 8.85 -11.09
N LEU A 269 11.97 10.11 -11.45
CA LEU A 269 13.07 10.51 -12.35
C LEU A 269 14.45 10.32 -11.72
N LEU A 270 14.63 10.67 -10.44
CA LEU A 270 15.91 10.54 -9.73
C LEU A 270 16.34 9.09 -9.54
N ARG A 271 15.42 8.18 -9.17
CA ARG A 271 15.75 6.75 -9.08
C ARG A 271 16.09 6.12 -10.44
N MET A 272 15.55 6.65 -11.53
CA MET A 272 15.86 6.18 -12.89
C MET A 272 17.27 6.61 -13.34
N TYR A 273 17.81 7.70 -12.81
CA TYR A 273 19.16 8.16 -13.13
C TYR A 273 20.26 7.48 -12.29
N LEU A 274 19.86 6.78 -11.22
CA LEU A 274 20.74 6.16 -10.23
C LEU A 274 20.65 4.63 -10.21
N ALA A 275 19.84 4.02 -11.07
CA ALA A 275 19.69 2.58 -11.28
C ALA A 275 20.14 2.22 -12.70
#